data_AF-A0A524CG87-F1
#
_entry.id   AF-A0A524CG87-F1
#
_cell.length_a   1.000
_cell.length_b   1.000
_cell.length_c   1.000
_cell.angle_alpha   90.00
_cell.angle_beta   90.00
_cell.angle_gamma   90.00
#
_symmetry.space_group_name_H-M   'P 1'
#
loop_
_entity.id
_entity.type
_entity.pdbx_description
1 polymer ?
#
loop_
_entity_poly.entity_id
_entity_poly.type
_entity_poly.pdbx_seq_one_letter_code
_entity_poly.pdbx_strand_id
1 'polypeptide(L)'
;MIKNYENHIAPIGFFFDFFPTDIFNIPIMPVPMRVDRIFYGEPSYFIEPNYEDILERDFELEINFTQFYTIGIKNLIAYANEKYKEINNKSLEKKLIKQWFKKSTNIQTEITTLNKDFTYIIIKFLEMINDVNKNVKTNHNSDYKSACKNYFENIINYIEKKLLDNEIEILYKGEITTQKIYYVKRKKYFPRIVEIDTINLENGKKTEKGFVAYLIYDDLLDIFNYNLKLINENKSNLFNYLNIENRRINKKINIFNNRKKISDKFFKIDNIKIENLI
;
A
#
# COMPACT_ATOMS: atom_id res chain seq x y z
N MET A 1 18.61 -20.25 -5.05
CA MET A 1 17.72 -21.00 -4.12
C MET A 1 17.20 -19.99 -3.10
N ILE A 2 15.93 -19.57 -3.20
CA ILE A 2 15.33 -18.60 -2.27
C ILE A 2 15.07 -19.37 -0.96
N LYS A 3 15.70 -18.95 0.15
CA LYS A 3 15.46 -19.56 1.46
C LYS A 3 14.00 -19.34 1.84
N ASN A 4 13.26 -20.42 2.09
CA ASN A 4 11.90 -20.30 2.60
C ASN A 4 11.96 -19.90 4.08
N TYR A 5 11.39 -18.75 4.41
CA TYR A 5 11.24 -18.31 5.79
C TYR A 5 9.82 -18.67 6.24
N GLU A 6 9.63 -19.94 6.62
CA GLU A 6 8.32 -20.48 7.06
C GLU A 6 7.71 -19.69 8.24
N ASN A 7 8.56 -19.07 9.06
CA ASN A 7 8.17 -18.28 10.22
C ASN A 7 8.04 -16.77 9.93
N HIS A 8 8.08 -16.34 8.68
CA HIS A 8 7.95 -14.93 8.34
C HIS A 8 6.59 -14.65 7.68
N ILE A 9 6.09 -13.43 7.85
CA ILE A 9 4.97 -12.88 7.08
C ILE A 9 5.49 -11.69 6.25
N ALA A 10 4.85 -11.44 5.12
CA ALA A 10 5.15 -10.29 4.27
C ALA A 10 3.97 -9.32 4.31
N PRO A 11 4.01 -8.28 5.16
CA PRO A 11 3.07 -7.16 5.06
C PRO A 11 3.21 -6.51 3.69
N ILE A 12 2.08 -6.10 3.10
CA ILE A 12 2.00 -5.40 1.82
C ILE A 12 0.94 -4.31 1.96
N GLY A 13 1.34 -3.06 1.79
CA GLY A 13 0.44 -1.93 1.66
C GLY A 13 0.37 -1.44 0.22
N PHE A 14 -0.62 -0.58 -0.05
CA PHE A 14 -0.82 0.03 -1.36
C PHE A 14 -0.97 1.54 -1.20
N PHE A 15 -0.49 2.30 -2.19
CA PHE A 15 -0.68 3.76 -2.25
C PHE A 15 -0.76 4.24 -3.70
N PHE A 16 -1.24 5.47 -3.89
CA PHE A 16 -1.23 6.14 -5.18
C PHE A 16 0.17 6.68 -5.49
N ASP A 17 0.78 6.10 -6.51
CA ASP A 17 1.98 6.59 -7.17
C ASP A 17 1.56 7.52 -8.34
N PHE A 18 2.48 8.21 -8.99
CA PHE A 18 2.17 9.21 -10.02
C PHE A 18 2.80 8.92 -11.38
N PHE A 19 3.68 7.93 -11.47
CA PHE A 19 4.34 7.61 -12.72
C PHE A 19 3.91 6.24 -13.20
N PRO A 20 3.11 6.17 -14.28
CA PRO A 20 2.72 4.89 -14.83
C PRO A 20 3.96 4.21 -15.43
N THR A 21 4.01 2.90 -15.29
CA THR A 21 5.01 2.05 -15.95
C THR A 21 4.30 1.07 -16.88
N ASP A 22 5.05 0.34 -17.70
CA ASP A 22 4.48 -0.70 -18.58
C ASP A 22 3.68 -1.75 -17.78
N ILE A 23 4.13 -2.03 -16.56
CA ILE A 23 3.50 -2.96 -15.62
C ILE A 23 2.35 -2.27 -14.86
N PHE A 24 2.53 -0.99 -14.52
CA PHE A 24 1.62 -0.20 -13.69
C PHE A 24 1.03 0.97 -14.47
N ASN A 25 0.22 0.67 -15.49
CA ASN A 25 -0.49 1.69 -16.27
C ASN A 25 -1.36 2.63 -15.40
N ILE A 26 -1.84 2.09 -14.28
CA ILE A 26 -2.51 2.85 -13.22
C ILE A 26 -1.60 2.77 -12.01
N PRO A 27 -1.03 3.89 -11.54
CA PRO A 27 0.03 3.84 -10.55
C PRO A 27 -0.56 3.67 -9.14
N ILE A 28 -1.08 2.48 -8.84
CA ILE A 28 -1.30 2.02 -7.46
C ILE A 28 -0.18 1.03 -7.16
N MET A 29 0.74 1.45 -6.30
CA MET A 29 1.99 0.73 -6.06
C MET A 29 1.86 -0.17 -4.83
N PRO A 30 2.10 -1.50 -4.95
CA PRO A 30 2.31 -2.37 -3.81
C PRO A 30 3.68 -2.10 -3.18
N VAL A 31 3.74 -2.09 -1.85
CA VAL A 31 5.01 -1.93 -1.12
C VAL A 31 4.98 -2.75 0.18
N PRO A 32 6.05 -3.49 0.50
CA PRO A 32 7.17 -3.84 -0.36
C PRO A 32 6.71 -4.75 -1.53
N MET A 33 7.45 -4.74 -2.64
CA MET A 33 7.13 -5.56 -3.82
C MET A 33 7.58 -7.03 -3.66
N ARG A 34 7.22 -7.65 -2.53
CA ARG A 34 7.60 -9.02 -2.17
C ARG A 34 6.74 -10.05 -2.90
N VAL A 35 7.20 -10.47 -4.07
CA VAL A 35 6.52 -11.45 -4.94
C VAL A 35 6.84 -12.91 -4.62
N ASP A 36 7.86 -13.17 -3.78
CA ASP A 36 8.28 -14.51 -3.39
C ASP A 36 7.13 -15.31 -2.77
N ARG A 37 6.27 -14.69 -1.96
CA ARG A 37 5.10 -15.35 -1.37
C ARG A 37 4.09 -15.80 -2.42
N ILE A 38 3.94 -15.04 -3.50
CA ILE A 38 3.06 -15.40 -4.63
C ILE A 38 3.64 -16.61 -5.38
N PHE A 39 4.96 -16.66 -5.55
CA PHE A 39 5.65 -17.77 -6.23
C PHE A 39 5.46 -19.11 -5.52
N TYR A 40 5.29 -19.09 -4.20
CA TYR A 40 5.11 -20.28 -3.37
C TYR A 40 3.66 -20.51 -2.91
N GLY A 41 2.71 -19.65 -3.29
CA GLY A 41 1.33 -19.75 -2.81
C GLY A 41 1.23 -19.61 -1.28
N GLU A 42 2.12 -18.82 -0.68
CA GLU A 42 2.24 -18.56 0.75
C GLU A 42 1.55 -17.25 1.12
N PRO A 43 1.03 -17.07 2.33
CA PRO A 43 0.28 -15.87 2.66
C PRO A 43 1.16 -14.62 2.74
N SER A 44 0.55 -13.48 2.41
CA SER A 44 1.00 -12.12 2.75
C SER A 44 -0.03 -11.48 3.67
N TYR A 45 0.35 -10.47 4.44
CA TYR A 45 -0.59 -9.66 5.20
C TYR A 45 -0.87 -8.38 4.43
N PHE A 46 -2.13 -8.04 4.20
CA PHE A 46 -2.47 -6.76 3.60
C PHE A 46 -2.57 -5.71 4.70
N ILE A 47 -1.77 -4.64 4.58
CA ILE A 47 -1.85 -3.51 5.50
C ILE A 47 -3.13 -2.73 5.13
N GLU A 48 -4.03 -2.63 6.10
CA GLU A 48 -5.29 -1.91 5.95
C GLU A 48 -5.17 -0.54 6.65
N PRO A 49 -5.39 0.58 5.95
CA PRO A 49 -5.46 1.88 6.59
C PRO A 49 -6.71 1.96 7.48
N ASN A 50 -6.72 2.90 8.41
CA ASN A 50 -7.92 3.22 9.16
C ASN A 50 -8.93 3.92 8.22
N TYR A 51 -9.90 3.14 7.73
CA TYR A 51 -10.93 3.64 6.83
C TYR A 51 -11.81 4.71 7.48
N GLU A 52 -12.07 4.62 8.78
CA GLU A 52 -12.88 5.60 9.51
C GLU A 52 -12.18 6.96 9.52
N ASP A 53 -10.89 7.00 9.88
CA ASP A 53 -10.09 8.23 9.88
C ASP A 53 -10.03 8.90 8.49
N ILE A 54 -10.08 8.11 7.40
CA ILE A 54 -10.09 8.63 6.02
C ILE A 54 -11.48 9.17 5.65
N LEU A 55 -12.53 8.45 6.02
CA LEU A 55 -13.91 8.79 5.66
C LEU A 55 -14.45 10.00 6.43
N GLU A 56 -13.98 10.21 7.65
CA GLU A 56 -14.31 11.37 8.49
C GLU A 56 -13.72 12.69 7.97
N ARG A 57 -12.74 12.64 7.07
CA ARG A 57 -12.18 13.86 6.46
C ARG A 57 -13.14 14.51 5.48
N ASP A 58 -13.24 15.82 5.56
CA ASP A 58 -14.06 16.64 4.67
C ASP A 58 -13.35 16.96 3.35
N PHE A 59 -13.20 15.92 2.53
CA PHE A 59 -12.70 16.03 1.15
C PHE A 59 -13.87 16.01 0.16
N GLU A 60 -13.74 16.76 -0.94
CA GLU A 60 -14.69 16.70 -2.05
C GLU A 60 -14.66 15.35 -2.79
N LEU A 61 -13.60 14.58 -2.58
CA LEU A 61 -13.37 13.27 -3.19
C LEU A 61 -13.36 12.14 -2.15
N GLU A 62 -13.79 10.96 -2.56
CA GLU A 62 -13.77 9.72 -1.77
C GLU A 62 -13.06 8.60 -2.54
N ILE A 63 -12.32 7.74 -1.84
CA ILE A 63 -11.66 6.56 -2.45
C ILE A 63 -12.67 5.42 -2.53
N ASN A 64 -12.73 4.77 -3.69
CA ASN A 64 -13.35 3.46 -3.84
C ASN A 64 -12.32 2.40 -3.45
N PHE A 65 -12.34 1.95 -2.20
CA PHE A 65 -11.33 1.01 -1.69
C PHE A 65 -11.40 -0.34 -2.40
N THR A 66 -12.59 -0.77 -2.83
CA THR A 66 -12.75 -1.99 -3.61
C THR A 66 -11.93 -1.92 -4.91
N GLN A 67 -12.04 -0.82 -5.66
CA GLN A 67 -11.28 -0.63 -6.89
C GLN A 67 -9.78 -0.39 -6.61
N PHE A 68 -9.46 0.36 -5.56
CA PHE A 68 -8.08 0.64 -5.16
C PHE A 68 -7.30 -0.65 -4.90
N TYR A 69 -7.79 -1.53 -4.02
CA TYR A 69 -7.15 -2.80 -3.74
C TYR A 69 -7.19 -3.76 -4.94
N THR A 70 -8.29 -3.80 -5.71
CA THR A 70 -8.36 -4.64 -6.91
C THR A 70 -7.24 -4.30 -7.90
N ILE A 71 -6.99 -3.01 -8.14
CA ILE A 71 -5.91 -2.56 -9.04
C ILE A 71 -4.55 -2.85 -8.42
N GLY A 72 -4.34 -2.51 -7.14
CA GLY A 72 -3.07 -2.77 -6.46
C GLY A 72 -2.68 -4.25 -6.49
N ILE A 73 -3.63 -5.15 -6.23
CA ILE A 73 -3.40 -6.60 -6.28
C ILE A 73 -3.13 -7.07 -7.70
N LYS A 74 -3.85 -6.56 -8.71
CA LYS A 74 -3.55 -6.85 -10.13
C LYS A 74 -2.15 -6.44 -10.52
N ASN A 75 -1.74 -5.23 -10.13
CA ASN A 75 -0.40 -4.71 -10.35
C ASN A 75 0.63 -5.66 -9.72
N LEU A 76 0.44 -6.05 -8.46
CA LEU A 76 1.32 -7.00 -7.78
C LEU A 76 1.40 -8.36 -8.50
N ILE A 77 0.27 -8.91 -8.95
CA ILE A 77 0.22 -10.17 -9.70
C ILE A 77 0.93 -10.04 -11.07
N ALA A 78 0.74 -8.93 -11.78
CA ALA A 78 1.40 -8.67 -13.05
C ALA A 78 2.92 -8.63 -12.87
N TYR A 79 3.39 -7.86 -11.88
CA TYR A 79 4.80 -7.79 -11.52
C TYR A 79 5.37 -9.17 -11.11
N ALA A 80 4.61 -9.94 -10.31
CA ALA A 80 5.00 -11.29 -9.95
C ALA A 80 5.13 -12.21 -11.18
N ASN A 81 4.20 -12.15 -12.13
CA ASN A 81 4.28 -12.93 -13.36
C ASN A 81 5.53 -12.62 -14.17
N GLU A 82 5.87 -11.33 -14.32
CA GLU A 82 7.07 -10.91 -15.05
C GLU A 82 8.34 -11.40 -14.36
N LYS A 83 8.47 -11.17 -13.04
CA LYS A 83 9.62 -11.65 -12.28
C LYS A 83 9.74 -13.17 -12.25
N TYR A 84 8.61 -13.89 -12.19
CA TYR A 84 8.62 -15.34 -12.25
C TYR A 84 9.09 -15.85 -13.62
N LYS A 85 8.67 -15.18 -14.70
CA LYS A 85 9.10 -15.48 -16.08
C LYS A 85 10.57 -15.17 -16.29
N GLU A 86 11.08 -14.05 -15.78
CA GLU A 86 12.51 -13.72 -15.81
C GLU A 86 13.37 -14.81 -15.15
N ILE A 87 12.94 -15.31 -13.99
CA ILE A 87 13.72 -16.27 -13.18
C ILE A 87 13.60 -17.71 -13.70
N ASN A 88 12.38 -18.14 -14.08
CA ASN A 88 12.08 -19.55 -14.35
C ASN A 88 11.82 -19.85 -15.84
N ASN A 89 11.81 -18.82 -16.70
CA ASN A 89 11.43 -18.91 -18.12
C ASN A 89 10.06 -19.56 -18.36
N LYS A 90 9.13 -19.39 -17.41
CA LYS A 90 7.74 -19.87 -17.48
C LYS A 90 6.79 -18.91 -16.77
N SER A 91 5.51 -18.93 -17.15
CA SER A 91 4.48 -18.12 -16.48
C SER A 91 4.17 -18.68 -15.09
N LEU A 92 3.75 -17.79 -14.18
CA LEU A 92 3.31 -18.18 -12.85
C LEU A 92 1.96 -18.90 -12.95
N GLU A 93 1.85 -20.05 -12.28
CA GLU A 93 0.62 -20.84 -12.33
C GLU A 93 -0.53 -20.12 -11.60
N LYS A 94 -1.70 -20.03 -12.25
CA LYS A 94 -2.91 -19.44 -11.65
C LYS A 94 -3.30 -20.11 -10.32
N LYS A 95 -2.98 -21.39 -10.15
CA LYS A 95 -3.20 -22.14 -8.90
C LYS A 95 -2.45 -21.53 -7.72
N LEU A 96 -1.19 -21.12 -7.92
CA LEU A 96 -0.37 -20.51 -6.88
C LEU A 96 -0.90 -19.13 -6.49
N ILE A 97 -1.33 -18.31 -7.47
CA ILE A 97 -1.94 -17.01 -7.23
C ILE A 97 -3.24 -17.15 -6.43
N LYS A 98 -4.12 -18.09 -6.83
CA LYS A 98 -5.36 -18.39 -6.09
C LYS A 98 -5.09 -18.84 -4.65
N GLN A 99 -4.08 -19.68 -4.47
CA GLN A 99 -3.67 -20.18 -3.15
C GLN A 99 -3.10 -19.06 -2.28
N TRP A 100 -2.20 -18.23 -2.82
CA TRP A 100 -1.64 -17.05 -2.15
C TRP A 100 -2.76 -16.12 -1.68
N PHE A 101 -3.66 -15.74 -2.59
CA PHE A 101 -4.71 -14.79 -2.27
C PHE A 101 -5.65 -15.32 -1.19
N LYS A 102 -6.15 -16.56 -1.35
CA LYS A 102 -7.02 -17.20 -0.36
C LYS A 102 -6.36 -17.27 1.02
N LYS A 103 -5.09 -17.66 1.10
CA LYS A 103 -4.38 -17.72 2.39
C LYS A 103 -4.16 -16.33 2.97
N SER A 104 -3.89 -15.32 2.14
CA SER A 104 -3.64 -13.94 2.58
C SER A 104 -4.90 -13.29 3.16
N THR A 105 -6.07 -13.51 2.55
CA THR A 105 -7.36 -13.01 3.07
C THR A 105 -7.82 -13.72 4.34
N ASN A 106 -7.20 -14.87 4.68
CA ASN A 106 -7.51 -15.66 5.87
C ASN A 106 -6.56 -15.39 7.04
N ILE A 107 -5.64 -14.44 6.93
CA ILE A 107 -4.76 -14.04 8.03
C ILE A 107 -5.20 -12.70 8.58
N GLN A 108 -5.35 -12.65 9.90
CA GLN A 108 -5.52 -11.43 10.65
C GLN A 108 -4.30 -11.18 11.53
N THR A 109 -3.82 -9.94 11.55
CA THR A 109 -2.81 -9.43 12.48
C THR A 109 -3.01 -7.91 12.61
N GLU A 110 -2.33 -7.29 13.57
CA GLU A 110 -2.44 -5.86 13.82
C GLU A 110 -1.04 -5.25 13.99
N ILE A 111 -0.66 -4.43 13.01
CA ILE A 111 0.58 -3.66 13.01
C ILE A 111 0.19 -2.18 13.08
N THR A 112 -0.22 -1.74 14.27
CA THR A 112 -0.87 -0.44 14.54
C THR A 112 -0.13 0.73 13.89
N THR A 113 1.20 0.78 13.94
CA THR A 113 1.97 1.84 13.29
C THR A 113 1.86 1.82 11.77
N LEU A 114 1.96 0.66 11.12
CA LEU A 114 1.84 0.60 9.66
C LEU A 114 0.44 0.98 9.20
N ASN A 115 -0.61 0.57 9.93
CA ASN A 115 -1.98 0.99 9.62
C ASN A 115 -2.09 2.52 9.68
N LYS A 116 -1.55 3.17 10.73
CA LYS A 116 -1.50 4.64 10.86
C LYS A 116 -0.69 5.30 9.73
N ASP A 117 0.44 4.71 9.35
CA ASP A 117 1.34 5.28 8.34
C ASP A 117 0.71 5.23 6.94
N PHE A 118 0.08 4.12 6.55
CA PHE A 118 -0.65 4.03 5.28
C PHE A 118 -1.91 4.91 5.27
N THR A 119 -2.56 5.09 6.43
CA THR A 119 -3.64 6.07 6.58
C THR A 119 -3.14 7.48 6.28
N TYR A 120 -1.99 7.86 6.84
CA TYR A 120 -1.38 9.17 6.61
C TYR A 120 -1.02 9.39 5.14
N ILE A 121 -0.39 8.41 4.49
CA ILE A 121 -0.03 8.49 3.05
C ILE A 121 -1.28 8.74 2.20
N ILE A 122 -2.35 7.98 2.45
CA ILE A 122 -3.61 8.12 1.71
C ILE A 122 -4.28 9.47 1.97
N ILE A 123 -4.32 9.93 3.23
CA ILE A 123 -4.87 11.24 3.59
C ILE A 123 -4.11 12.36 2.88
N LYS A 124 -2.78 12.33 2.90
CA LYS A 124 -1.94 13.35 2.25
C LYS A 124 -2.13 13.39 0.74
N PHE A 125 -2.37 12.24 0.12
CA PHE A 125 -2.73 12.18 -1.28
C PHE A 125 -4.09 12.86 -1.54
N LEU A 126 -5.10 12.57 -0.72
CA LEU A 126 -6.43 13.19 -0.85
C LEU A 126 -6.41 14.70 -0.61
N GLU A 127 -5.66 15.17 0.40
CA GLU A 127 -5.43 16.59 0.66
C GLU A 127 -4.86 17.28 -0.58
N MET A 128 -3.78 16.74 -1.14
CA MET A 128 -3.15 17.29 -2.34
C MET A 128 -4.14 17.34 -3.53
N ILE A 129 -4.90 16.27 -3.81
CA ILE A 129 -5.87 16.30 -4.92
C ILE A 129 -7.00 17.31 -4.66
N ASN A 130 -7.48 17.39 -3.41
CA ASN A 130 -8.54 18.32 -3.02
C ASN A 130 -8.08 19.78 -3.18
N ASP A 131 -6.86 20.10 -2.76
CA ASP A 131 -6.27 21.43 -2.91
C ASP A 131 -6.10 21.80 -4.38
N VAL A 132 -5.61 20.86 -5.20
CA VAL A 132 -5.49 21.07 -6.63
C VAL A 132 -6.87 21.31 -7.25
N ASN A 133 -7.88 20.49 -6.95
CA ASN A 133 -9.24 20.67 -7.50
C ASN A 133 -9.87 22.01 -7.12
N LYS A 134 -9.68 22.49 -5.90
CA LYS A 134 -10.18 23.80 -5.45
C LYS A 134 -9.52 24.96 -6.19
N ASN A 135 -8.23 24.81 -6.50
CA ASN A 135 -7.41 25.85 -7.12
C ASN A 135 -7.42 25.82 -8.67
N VAL A 136 -7.77 24.69 -9.30
CA VAL A 136 -7.73 24.47 -10.78
C VAL A 136 -8.85 25.19 -11.56
N LYS A 137 -9.49 26.22 -11.00
CA LYS A 137 -10.18 27.22 -11.84
C LYS A 137 -9.22 27.94 -12.80
N THR A 138 -7.90 27.81 -12.59
CA THR A 138 -6.83 28.31 -13.47
C THR A 138 -6.00 27.15 -14.04
N ASN A 139 -6.09 26.93 -15.36
CA ASN A 139 -5.47 25.84 -16.15
C ASN A 139 -3.92 25.81 -16.15
N HIS A 140 -3.26 25.59 -15.02
CA HIS A 140 -1.80 25.54 -14.98
C HIS A 140 -1.24 24.21 -14.48
N ASN A 141 -0.65 23.43 -15.41
CA ASN A 141 0.14 22.23 -15.13
C ASN A 141 1.27 22.46 -14.11
N SER A 142 1.72 23.71 -13.92
CA SER A 142 2.70 24.07 -12.89
C SER A 142 2.18 23.86 -11.48
N ASP A 143 0.89 24.10 -11.26
CA ASP A 143 0.30 24.09 -9.91
C ASP A 143 0.10 22.65 -9.44
N TYR A 144 -0.32 21.77 -10.35
CA TYR A 144 -0.40 20.33 -10.09
C TYR A 144 0.98 19.73 -9.81
N LYS A 145 2.00 20.04 -10.62
CA LYS A 145 3.38 19.57 -10.37
C LYS A 145 3.92 20.04 -9.03
N SER A 146 3.67 21.29 -8.66
CA SER A 146 4.10 21.85 -7.38
C SER A 146 3.39 21.18 -6.20
N ALA A 147 2.09 20.90 -6.32
CA ALA A 147 1.34 20.15 -5.32
C ALA A 147 1.88 18.71 -5.16
N CYS A 148 2.16 18.01 -6.27
CA CYS A 148 2.77 16.68 -6.23
C CYS A 148 4.16 16.69 -5.58
N LYS A 149 4.98 17.72 -5.87
CA LYS A 149 6.28 17.90 -5.23
C LYS A 149 6.14 18.05 -3.72
N ASN A 150 5.26 18.94 -3.26
CA ASN A 150 4.99 19.14 -1.84
C ASN A 150 4.47 17.85 -1.17
N TYR A 151 3.60 17.11 -1.85
CA TYR A 151 3.13 15.80 -1.37
C TYR A 151 4.31 14.83 -1.16
N PHE A 152 5.19 14.67 -2.15
CA PHE A 152 6.35 13.77 -2.02
C PHE A 152 7.30 14.20 -0.91
N GLU A 153 7.65 15.48 -0.82
CA GLU A 153 8.52 16.00 0.24
C GLU A 153 7.91 15.76 1.64
N ASN A 154 6.59 15.96 1.79
CA ASN A 154 5.89 15.67 3.05
C ASN A 154 5.91 14.20 3.44
N ILE A 155 5.77 13.28 2.47
CA ILE A 155 5.84 11.84 2.73
C ILE A 155 7.27 11.41 3.06
N ILE A 156 8.27 11.91 2.32
CA ILE A 156 9.70 11.64 2.59
C ILE A 156 10.04 12.06 4.02
N ASN A 157 9.77 13.32 4.38
CA ASN A 157 10.04 13.84 5.72
C ASN A 157 9.33 13.02 6.82
N TYR A 158 8.10 12.56 6.56
CA TYR A 158 7.36 11.72 7.48
C TYR A 158 8.03 10.36 7.68
N ILE A 159 8.43 9.68 6.61
CA ILE A 159 9.07 8.36 6.70
C ILE A 159 10.47 8.46 7.29
N GLU A 160 11.25 9.48 6.94
CA GLU A 160 12.56 9.74 7.54
C GLU A 160 12.42 9.91 9.06
N LYS A 161 11.41 10.65 9.51
CA LYS A 161 11.10 10.76 10.94
C LYS A 161 10.78 9.39 11.56
N LYS A 162 9.98 8.54 10.90
CA LYS A 162 9.68 7.18 11.39
C LYS A 162 10.94 6.32 11.53
N LEU A 163 11.86 6.42 10.58
CA LEU A 163 13.15 5.74 10.67
C LEU A 163 14.05 6.30 11.78
N LEU A 164 14.00 7.61 12.02
CA LEU A 164 14.74 8.23 13.13
C LEU A 164 14.19 7.81 14.49
N ASP A 165 12.86 7.77 14.63
CA ASP A 165 12.17 7.31 15.84
C ASP A 165 12.50 5.83 16.13
N ASN A 166 12.73 5.03 15.09
CA ASN A 166 13.17 3.62 15.16
C ASN A 166 12.25 2.74 16.03
N GLU A 167 10.94 2.99 15.96
CA GLU A 167 9.94 2.32 16.77
C GLU A 167 8.73 1.90 15.92
N ILE A 168 8.12 0.78 16.31
CA ILE A 168 6.88 0.27 15.72
C ILE A 168 5.99 -0.32 16.80
N GLU A 169 4.72 0.09 16.80
CA GLU A 169 3.65 -0.42 17.66
C GLU A 169 2.94 -1.59 16.96
N ILE A 170 2.81 -2.70 17.67
CA ILE A 170 2.21 -3.94 17.20
C ILE A 170 1.36 -4.59 18.29
N LEU A 171 0.38 -5.42 17.89
CA LEU A 171 -0.28 -6.35 18.81
C LEU A 171 0.53 -7.64 18.93
N TYR A 172 1.10 -7.89 20.10
CA TYR A 172 1.86 -9.11 20.39
C TYR A 172 1.50 -9.65 21.76
N LYS A 173 1.21 -10.95 21.82
CA LYS A 173 0.70 -11.67 22.98
C LYS A 173 -0.56 -11.05 23.60
N GLY A 174 -1.37 -10.39 22.77
CA GLY A 174 -2.62 -9.74 23.19
C GLY A 174 -2.43 -8.32 23.75
N GLU A 175 -1.21 -7.79 23.74
CA GLU A 175 -0.90 -6.45 24.24
C GLU A 175 -0.27 -5.59 23.13
N ILE A 176 -0.54 -4.29 23.15
CA ILE A 176 0.14 -3.33 22.27
C ILE A 176 1.55 -3.14 22.82
N THR A 177 2.55 -3.48 22.01
CA THR A 177 3.97 -3.36 22.37
C THR A 177 4.70 -2.51 21.36
N THR A 178 5.69 -1.74 21.85
CA THR A 178 6.60 -0.98 20.98
C THR A 178 7.90 -1.75 20.81
N GLN A 179 8.32 -1.97 19.56
CA GLN A 179 9.57 -2.65 19.22
C GLN A 179 10.48 -1.76 18.37
N LYS A 180 11.79 -1.98 18.48
CA LYS A 180 12.76 -1.33 17.58
C LYS A 180 12.75 -1.97 16.20
N ILE A 181 12.84 -1.16 15.15
CA ILE A 181 12.87 -1.66 13.76
C ILE A 181 14.30 -1.94 13.25
N TYR A 182 15.33 -1.38 13.88
CA TYR A 182 16.74 -1.70 13.65
C TYR A 182 17.63 -1.43 14.88
N TYR A 183 18.88 -1.88 14.81
CA TYR A 183 19.95 -1.45 15.72
C TYR A 183 21.15 -0.90 14.95
N VAL A 184 21.93 -0.03 15.60
CA VAL A 184 23.15 0.55 15.04
C VAL A 184 24.36 -0.11 15.67
N LYS A 185 25.26 -0.66 14.85
CA LYS A 185 26.54 -1.22 15.28
C LYS A 185 27.65 -0.75 14.35
N ARG A 186 28.70 -0.11 14.89
CA ARG A 186 29.82 0.44 14.10
C ARG A 186 29.36 1.36 12.95
N LYS A 187 28.43 2.28 13.23
CA LYS A 187 27.83 3.22 12.26
C LYS A 187 27.09 2.54 11.09
N LYS A 188 26.74 1.26 11.22
CA LYS A 188 25.91 0.52 10.25
C LYS A 188 24.55 0.19 10.87
N TYR A 189 23.51 0.29 10.06
CA TYR A 189 22.14 -0.06 10.41
C TYR A 189 21.90 -1.55 10.14
N PHE A 190 21.27 -2.23 11.09
CA PHE A 190 20.92 -3.64 11.00
C PHE A 190 19.42 -3.81 11.24
N PRO A 191 18.63 -4.09 10.18
CA PRO A 191 17.20 -4.32 10.30
C PRO A 191 16.89 -5.44 11.32
N ARG A 192 15.86 -5.23 12.11
CA ARG A 192 15.38 -6.20 13.10
C ARG A 192 14.13 -6.92 12.58
N ILE A 193 14.04 -8.20 12.90
CA ILE A 193 12.79 -8.97 12.73
C ILE A 193 11.88 -8.61 13.91
N VAL A 194 10.70 -8.11 13.58
CA VAL A 194 9.62 -7.78 14.52
C VAL A 194 8.68 -8.98 14.56
N GLU A 195 8.45 -9.52 15.74
CA GLU A 195 7.55 -10.66 15.95
C GLU A 195 6.13 -10.19 16.21
N ILE A 196 5.17 -10.76 15.49
CA ILE A 196 3.74 -10.46 15.61
C ILE A 196 2.92 -11.73 15.77
N ASP A 197 1.76 -11.56 16.38
CA ASP A 197 0.73 -12.58 16.37
C ASP A 197 -0.05 -12.55 15.08
N THR A 198 -0.24 -13.72 14.48
CA THR A 198 -1.09 -13.92 13.31
C THR A 198 -2.17 -14.94 13.65
N ILE A 199 -3.41 -14.65 13.30
CA ILE A 199 -4.57 -15.53 13.51
C ILE A 199 -5.02 -16.02 12.15
N ASN A 200 -5.11 -17.33 11.98
CA ASN A 200 -5.77 -17.92 10.82
C ASN A 200 -7.28 -17.96 11.07
N LEU A 201 -8.05 -17.24 10.26
CA LEU A 201 -9.49 -17.09 10.41
C LEU A 201 -10.28 -18.39 10.15
N GLU A 202 -9.76 -19.32 9.36
CA GLU A 202 -10.46 -20.59 9.06
C GLU A 202 -10.48 -21.54 10.27
N ASN A 203 -9.45 -21.52 11.11
CA ASN A 203 -9.29 -22.47 12.21
C ASN A 203 -9.02 -21.83 13.58
N GLY A 204 -9.00 -20.49 13.66
CA GLY A 204 -8.70 -19.74 14.88
C GLY A 204 -7.29 -19.90 15.42
N LYS A 205 -6.40 -20.60 14.70
CA LYS A 205 -5.05 -20.91 15.20
C LYS A 205 -4.21 -19.65 15.19
N LYS A 206 -3.69 -19.32 16.37
CA LYS A 206 -2.72 -18.26 16.58
C LYS A 206 -1.30 -18.78 16.33
N THR A 207 -0.51 -18.06 15.54
CA THR A 207 0.91 -18.36 15.27
C THR A 207 1.76 -17.10 15.33
N GLU A 208 2.97 -17.22 15.86
CA GLU A 208 3.97 -16.15 15.86
C GLU A 208 4.65 -16.10 14.49
N LYS A 209 4.78 -14.89 13.92
CA LYS A 209 5.45 -14.63 12.64
C LYS A 209 6.37 -13.42 12.75
N GLY A 210 7.50 -13.46 12.06
CA GLY A 210 8.41 -12.33 11.94
C GLY A 210 8.19 -11.52 10.67
N PHE A 211 8.42 -10.21 10.71
CA PHE A 211 8.58 -9.38 9.52
C PHE A 211 9.65 -8.31 9.74
N VAL A 212 10.11 -7.65 8.67
CA VAL A 212 11.17 -6.62 8.75
C VAL A 212 10.58 -5.27 8.36
N ALA A 213 10.10 -4.53 9.37
CA ALA A 213 9.47 -3.22 9.18
C ALA A 213 10.38 -2.21 8.46
N TYR A 214 11.67 -2.19 8.78
CA TYR A 214 12.66 -1.30 8.17
C TYR A 214 12.61 -1.31 6.65
N LEU A 215 12.50 -2.51 6.04
CA LEU A 215 12.49 -2.64 4.56
C LEU A 215 11.26 -2.01 3.92
N ILE A 216 10.14 -1.92 4.64
CA ILE A 216 8.93 -1.26 4.13
C ILE A 216 9.17 0.24 4.02
N TYR A 217 9.78 0.84 5.03
CA TYR A 217 10.12 2.26 5.02
C TYR A 217 11.24 2.59 4.04
N ASP A 218 12.23 1.71 3.91
CA ASP A 218 13.31 1.82 2.91
C ASP A 218 12.72 1.84 1.48
N ASP A 219 11.85 0.87 1.15
CA ASP A 219 11.17 0.82 -0.15
C ASP A 219 10.28 2.05 -0.38
N LEU A 220 9.54 2.51 0.64
CA LEU A 220 8.74 3.73 0.54
C LEU A 220 9.62 4.95 0.23
N LEU A 221 10.72 5.15 0.96
CA LEU A 221 11.64 6.26 0.72
C LEU A 221 12.23 6.21 -0.69
N ASP A 222 12.66 5.04 -1.14
CA ASP A 222 13.23 4.89 -2.48
C ASP A 222 12.20 5.28 -3.55
N ILE A 223 10.96 4.82 -3.44
CA ILE A 223 9.89 5.16 -4.39
C ILE A 223 9.61 6.66 -4.37
N PHE A 224 9.40 7.26 -3.18
CA PHE A 224 9.06 8.68 -3.09
C PHE A 224 10.21 9.61 -3.51
N ASN A 225 11.46 9.26 -3.18
CA ASN A 225 12.64 10.00 -3.65
C ASN A 225 12.82 9.91 -5.16
N TYR A 226 12.61 8.72 -5.73
CA TYR A 226 12.65 8.52 -7.17
C TYR A 226 11.59 9.37 -7.88
N ASN A 227 10.36 9.37 -7.35
CA ASN A 227 9.27 10.19 -7.88
C ASN A 227 9.55 11.69 -7.80
N LEU A 228 10.09 12.15 -6.67
CA LEU A 228 10.50 13.55 -6.49
C LEU A 228 11.58 13.94 -7.50
N LYS A 229 12.56 13.07 -7.74
CA LYS A 229 13.59 13.26 -8.76
C LYS A 229 12.98 13.37 -10.16
N LEU A 230 12.04 12.49 -10.53
CA LEU A 230 11.37 12.53 -11.83
C LEU A 230 10.60 13.83 -12.06
N ILE A 231 9.90 14.35 -11.03
CA ILE A 231 9.24 15.67 -11.10
C ILE A 231 10.26 16.78 -11.34
N ASN A 232 11.33 16.82 -10.55
CA ASN A 232 12.34 17.89 -10.64
C ASN A 232 13.07 17.88 -11.99
N GLU A 233 13.30 16.70 -12.57
CA GLU A 233 13.96 16.55 -13.87
C GLU A 233 13.00 16.71 -15.06
N ASN A 234 11.68 16.85 -14.84
CA ASN A 234 10.65 16.85 -15.87
C ASN A 234 10.70 15.62 -16.81
N LYS A 235 11.14 14.46 -16.31
CA LYS A 235 11.49 13.29 -17.15
C LYS A 235 10.36 12.30 -17.43
N SER A 236 9.12 12.62 -17.11
CA SER A 236 8.00 11.70 -17.32
C SER A 236 6.67 12.41 -17.37
N ASN A 237 5.70 11.78 -18.05
CA ASN A 237 4.32 12.22 -18.03
C ASN A 237 3.70 11.86 -16.68
N LEU A 238 3.51 12.87 -15.85
CA LEU A 238 2.83 12.76 -14.57
C LEU A 238 1.39 12.26 -14.80
N PHE A 239 0.99 11.21 -14.09
CA PHE A 239 -0.39 10.74 -14.13
C PHE A 239 -1.29 11.85 -13.58
N ASN A 240 -2.21 12.33 -14.41
CA ASN A 240 -3.13 13.37 -14.00
C ASN A 240 -4.36 12.75 -13.30
N TYR A 241 -4.31 12.73 -11.97
CA TYR A 241 -5.38 12.22 -11.12
C TYR A 241 -6.65 13.10 -11.15
N LEU A 242 -6.59 14.32 -11.66
CA LEU A 242 -7.74 15.23 -11.77
C LEU A 242 -8.76 14.76 -12.81
N ASN A 243 -8.31 14.03 -13.83
CA ASN A 243 -9.16 13.53 -14.92
C ASN A 243 -9.74 12.13 -14.65
N ILE A 244 -9.70 11.65 -13.41
CA ILE A 244 -10.28 10.34 -13.07
C ILE A 244 -11.81 10.48 -12.91
N GLU A 245 -12.54 10.27 -14.01
CA GLU A 245 -13.95 9.84 -13.98
C GLU A 245 -14.11 8.31 -13.83
N ASN A 246 -13.03 7.59 -13.50
CA ASN A 246 -12.96 6.13 -13.61
C ASN A 246 -13.41 5.34 -12.37
N ARG A 247 -14.36 5.85 -11.57
CA ARG A 247 -14.96 5.14 -10.41
C ARG A 247 -13.99 4.74 -9.27
N ARG A 248 -12.73 5.20 -9.31
CA ARG A 248 -11.64 4.89 -8.34
C ARG A 248 -11.55 5.93 -7.23
N ILE A 249 -11.67 7.18 -7.63
CA ILE A 249 -11.85 8.33 -6.76
C ILE A 249 -13.16 8.96 -7.24
N ASN A 250 -14.16 9.03 -6.37
CA ASN A 250 -15.47 9.55 -6.72
C ASN A 250 -15.63 10.94 -6.12
N LYS A 251 -16.38 11.83 -6.78
CA LYS A 251 -16.85 13.05 -6.11
C LYS A 251 -17.83 12.66 -5.00
N LYS A 252 -17.65 13.23 -3.81
CA LYS A 252 -18.68 13.23 -2.76
C LYS A 252 -19.85 14.09 -3.25
N ILE A 253 -20.79 13.48 -3.95
CA ILE A 253 -22.08 14.10 -4.25
C ILE A 253 -22.76 14.35 -2.89
N ASN A 254 -23.14 15.60 -2.58
CA ASN A 254 -23.96 15.93 -1.41
C ASN A 254 -25.26 15.13 -1.44
N ILE A 255 -25.35 14.06 -0.65
CA ILE A 255 -26.49 13.14 -0.62
C ILE A 255 -27.56 13.72 0.30
N PHE A 256 -28.34 14.67 -0.22
CA PHE A 256 -29.73 14.83 0.23
C PHE A 256 -30.71 14.04 -0.65
N ASN A 257 -30.24 13.38 -1.72
CA ASN A 257 -31.10 12.63 -2.64
C ASN A 257 -30.72 11.14 -2.73
N ASN A 258 -31.37 10.35 -1.87
CA ASN A 258 -31.87 8.97 -2.04
C ASN A 258 -31.51 8.19 -3.32
N ARG A 259 -30.25 7.82 -3.51
CA ARG A 259 -29.88 6.55 -4.18
C ARG A 259 -28.81 5.86 -3.37
N LYS A 260 -29.04 4.58 -3.06
CA LYS A 260 -28.12 3.67 -2.35
C LYS A 260 -26.70 3.80 -2.93
N LYS A 261 -25.88 4.69 -2.39
CA LYS A 261 -24.43 4.53 -2.48
C LYS A 261 -24.12 3.31 -1.65
N ILE A 262 -23.55 2.30 -2.27
CA ILE A 262 -22.78 1.29 -1.55
C ILE A 262 -21.64 2.09 -0.94
N SER A 263 -21.82 2.59 0.29
CA SER A 263 -20.72 3.24 0.98
C SER A 263 -19.71 2.15 1.23
N ASP A 264 -18.48 2.30 0.73
CA ASP A 264 -17.33 1.47 1.08
C ASP A 264 -16.94 1.61 2.58
N LYS A 265 -17.83 2.15 3.42
CA LYS A 265 -17.71 2.28 4.87
C LYS A 265 -17.47 0.93 5.58
N PHE A 266 -17.70 -0.18 4.89
CA PHE A 266 -17.42 -1.54 5.36
C PHE A 266 -16.55 -2.33 4.38
N PHE A 267 -15.60 -1.65 3.70
CA PHE A 267 -14.66 -2.35 2.83
C PHE A 267 -13.95 -3.47 3.60
N LYS A 268 -13.79 -4.59 2.88
CA LYS A 268 -13.28 -5.86 3.38
C LYS A 268 -12.59 -6.54 2.21
N ILE A 269 -11.30 -6.83 2.35
CA ILE A 269 -10.47 -7.33 1.24
C ILE A 269 -10.93 -8.69 0.73
N ASP A 270 -11.54 -9.50 1.61
CA ASP A 270 -12.21 -10.77 1.35
C ASP A 270 -13.41 -10.65 0.39
N ASN A 271 -13.96 -9.44 0.18
CA ASN A 271 -15.00 -9.21 -0.83
C ASN A 271 -14.45 -9.16 -2.28
N ILE A 272 -13.14 -9.07 -2.47
CA ILE A 272 -12.52 -9.06 -3.80
C ILE A 272 -12.48 -10.49 -4.34
N LYS A 273 -13.19 -10.74 -5.44
CA LYS A 273 -13.19 -12.04 -6.12
C LYS A 273 -11.88 -12.26 -6.87
N ILE A 274 -11.20 -13.37 -6.59
CA ILE A 274 -9.93 -13.74 -7.22
C ILE A 274 -10.06 -13.91 -8.74
N GLU A 275 -11.23 -14.29 -9.24
CA GLU A 275 -11.53 -14.40 -10.67
C GLU A 275 -11.41 -13.05 -11.38
N ASN A 276 -11.63 -11.94 -10.66
CA ASN A 276 -11.49 -10.61 -11.22
C ASN A 276 -10.02 -10.17 -11.32
N LEU A 277 -9.08 -10.90 -10.70
CA LEU A 277 -7.67 -10.54 -10.55
C LEU A 277 -6.74 -11.28 -11.53
N ILE A 278 -7.16 -12.39 -12.16
CA ILE A 278 -6.31 -13.34 -12.92
C ILE A 278 -6.79 -13.63 -14.34
#